data_AF-A0A494TGW0-F1
#
_entry.id   AF-A0A494TGW0-F1
#
_cell.length_a   1.000
_cell.length_b   1.000
_cell.length_c   1.000
_cell.angle_alpha   90.00
_cell.angle_beta   90.00
_cell.angle_gamma   90.00
#
_symmetry.space_group_name_H-M   'P 1'
#
loop_
_entity.id
_entity.type
_entity.pdbx_description
1 polymer ?
#
loop_
_entity_poly.entity_id
_entity_poly.type
_entity_poly.pdbx_seq_one_letter_code
_entity_poly.pdbx_strand_id
1 'polypeptide(L)'
;MSTEANAAALAAVLDALTLVQGQLDTMARGNARIEAAQNDILGRLDTIDASQAGVTDLVPVLEAILTRSIEDRDLTAAQFATIAGIAAFAHAAANGNLASLPVDVADDPMLERFALTQPADRMAQDRVMVDWHEAARSARSAELQALLARQYQPSPTDTPETRVLRYKLAAITRAEIEGRGAIPPTPPASTVAKDRSGPAQDAWSEHLARLWRAGESIALFAEPELAGSLDLFANAERGGGGDEDRLSADLAILHRTLGDRLASGGRPSIADAPLRASHEPASEIQPDRQR
;
A
#
# COMPACT_ATOMS: atom_id res chain seq x y z
N MET A 1 12.40 -77.41 -94.95
CA MET A 1 13.12 -76.18 -94.54
C MET A 1 12.20 -75.07 -94.02
N SER A 2 10.91 -74.96 -94.40
CA SER A 2 10.01 -73.89 -93.92
C SER A 2 9.42 -74.12 -92.51
N THR A 3 9.29 -75.36 -92.06
CA THR A 3 8.71 -75.72 -90.75
C THR A 3 9.68 -75.51 -89.58
N GLU A 4 10.98 -75.80 -89.76
CA GLU A 4 12.01 -75.57 -88.73
C GLU A 4 12.27 -74.08 -88.49
N ALA A 5 12.30 -73.26 -89.55
CA ALA A 5 12.47 -71.82 -89.44
C ALA A 5 11.29 -71.15 -88.71
N ASN A 6 10.05 -71.59 -88.97
CA ASN A 6 8.87 -71.13 -88.24
C ASN A 6 8.88 -71.57 -86.77
N ALA A 7 9.33 -72.79 -86.47
CA ALA A 7 9.45 -73.27 -85.09
C ALA A 7 10.50 -72.48 -84.29
N ALA A 8 11.64 -72.16 -84.91
CA ALA A 8 12.70 -71.36 -84.29
C ALA A 8 12.26 -69.90 -84.04
N ALA A 9 11.55 -69.29 -84.99
CA ALA A 9 11.00 -67.94 -84.81
C ALA A 9 9.95 -67.88 -83.70
N LEU A 10 9.08 -68.90 -83.61
CA LEU A 10 8.05 -68.97 -82.57
C LEU A 10 8.65 -69.22 -81.17
N ALA A 11 9.72 -70.02 -81.09
CA ALA A 11 10.49 -70.20 -79.85
C ALA A 11 11.17 -68.90 -79.40
N ALA A 12 11.80 -68.14 -80.32
CA ALA A 12 12.41 -66.86 -80.01
C ALA A 12 11.40 -65.80 -79.55
N VAL A 13 10.18 -65.81 -80.13
CA VAL A 13 9.08 -64.93 -79.70
C VAL A 13 8.58 -65.29 -78.30
N LEU A 14 8.49 -66.59 -77.97
CA LEU A 14 8.12 -67.04 -76.63
C LEU A 14 9.20 -66.70 -75.60
N ASP A 15 10.48 -66.81 -75.96
CA ASP A 15 11.61 -66.45 -75.09
C ASP A 15 11.64 -64.93 -74.83
N ALA A 16 11.37 -64.11 -75.86
CA ALA A 16 11.22 -62.66 -75.70
C ALA A 16 10.01 -62.29 -74.83
N LEU A 17 8.87 -62.98 -74.97
CA LEU A 17 7.68 -62.77 -74.15
C LEU A 17 7.93 -63.13 -72.68
N THR A 18 8.63 -64.22 -72.40
CA THR A 18 8.99 -64.61 -71.03
C THR A 18 10.00 -63.65 -70.40
N LEU A 19 10.95 -63.11 -71.17
CA LEU A 19 11.85 -62.05 -70.73
C LEU A 19 11.08 -60.77 -70.37
N VAL A 20 10.16 -60.33 -71.25
CA VAL A 20 9.34 -59.13 -71.01
C VAL A 20 8.42 -59.34 -69.80
N GLN A 21 7.85 -60.52 -69.62
CA GLN A 21 7.09 -60.86 -68.42
C GLN A 21 7.96 -60.81 -67.16
N GLY A 22 9.17 -61.36 -67.19
CA GLY A 22 10.11 -61.28 -66.09
C GLY A 22 10.53 -59.84 -65.75
N GLN A 23 10.70 -58.98 -66.76
CA GLN A 23 10.98 -57.56 -66.57
C GLN A 23 9.77 -56.80 -66.01
N LEU A 24 8.55 -57.08 -66.49
CA LEU A 24 7.31 -56.52 -65.96
C LEU A 24 7.07 -56.92 -64.51
N ASP A 25 7.30 -58.18 -64.14
CA ASP A 25 7.20 -58.65 -62.75
C ASP A 25 8.24 -57.99 -61.84
N THR A 26 9.40 -57.66 -62.40
CA THR A 26 10.47 -56.96 -61.67
C THR A 26 10.12 -55.47 -61.50
N MET A 27 9.56 -54.83 -62.53
CA MET A 27 9.03 -53.46 -62.44
C MET A 27 7.83 -53.37 -61.50
N ALA A 28 6.91 -54.33 -61.53
CA ALA A 28 5.75 -54.37 -60.63
C ALA A 28 6.19 -54.50 -59.16
N ARG A 29 7.17 -55.37 -58.89
CA ARG A 29 7.79 -55.48 -57.55
C ARG A 29 8.57 -54.23 -57.16
N GLY A 30 9.19 -53.55 -58.13
CA GLY A 30 9.86 -52.27 -57.94
C GLY A 30 8.88 -51.17 -57.53
N ASN A 31 7.80 -51.00 -58.29
CA ASN A 31 6.74 -50.04 -57.98
C ASN A 31 6.10 -50.30 -56.62
N ALA A 32 5.78 -51.55 -56.29
CA ALA A 32 5.20 -51.89 -54.99
C ALA A 32 6.12 -51.48 -53.81
N ARG A 33 7.45 -51.61 -53.97
CA ARG A 33 8.40 -51.15 -52.95
C ARG A 33 8.49 -49.62 -52.87
N ILE A 34 8.44 -48.94 -54.02
CA ILE A 34 8.47 -47.48 -54.08
C ILE A 34 7.20 -46.91 -53.42
N GLU A 35 6.04 -47.46 -53.72
CA GLU A 35 4.77 -47.07 -53.10
C GLU A 35 4.77 -47.32 -51.58
N ALA A 36 5.29 -48.47 -51.13
CA ALA A 36 5.45 -48.75 -49.71
C ALA A 36 6.38 -47.73 -49.01
N ALA A 37 7.51 -47.38 -49.64
CA ALA A 37 8.44 -46.38 -49.12
C ALA A 37 7.84 -44.97 -49.12
N GLN A 38 7.07 -44.61 -50.15
CA GLN A 38 6.36 -43.32 -50.20
C GLN A 38 5.30 -43.22 -49.11
N ASN A 39 4.53 -44.29 -48.86
CA ASN A 39 3.56 -44.31 -47.78
C ASN A 39 4.22 -44.20 -46.40
N ASP A 40 5.38 -44.84 -46.20
CA ASP A 40 6.17 -44.68 -44.97
C ASP A 40 6.66 -43.23 -44.79
N ILE A 41 7.18 -42.61 -45.86
CA ILE A 41 7.63 -41.21 -45.83
C ILE A 41 6.48 -40.26 -45.51
N LEU A 42 5.30 -40.47 -46.12
CA LEU A 42 4.10 -39.67 -45.84
C LEU A 42 3.66 -39.82 -44.38
N GLY A 43 3.60 -41.05 -43.85
CA GLY A 43 3.26 -41.25 -42.43
C GLY A 43 4.25 -40.60 -41.46
N ARG A 44 5.54 -40.57 -41.81
CA ARG A 44 6.56 -39.84 -41.03
C ARG A 44 6.41 -38.33 -41.12
N LEU A 45 6.06 -37.78 -42.29
CA LEU A 45 5.78 -36.36 -42.47
C LEU A 45 4.56 -35.93 -41.66
N ASP A 46 3.47 -36.69 -41.69
CA ASP A 46 2.27 -36.40 -40.90
C ASP A 46 2.58 -36.38 -39.39
N THR A 47 3.46 -37.28 -38.93
CA THR A 47 3.90 -37.31 -37.53
C THR A 47 4.75 -36.08 -37.18
N ILE A 48 5.62 -35.63 -38.10
CA ILE A 48 6.42 -34.42 -37.91
C ILE A 48 5.52 -33.18 -37.89
N ASP A 49 4.58 -33.06 -38.81
CA ASP A 49 3.65 -31.93 -38.89
C ASP A 49 2.77 -31.84 -37.63
N ALA A 50 2.26 -32.97 -37.14
CA ALA A 50 1.54 -33.03 -35.86
C ALA A 50 2.42 -32.60 -34.68
N SER A 51 3.70 -32.98 -34.67
CA SER A 51 4.63 -32.56 -33.62
C SER A 51 4.97 -31.05 -33.70
N GLN A 52 5.08 -30.50 -34.91
CA GLN A 52 5.37 -29.07 -35.13
C GLN A 52 4.16 -28.20 -34.78
N ALA A 53 2.94 -28.65 -35.05
CA ALA A 53 1.73 -27.99 -34.60
C ALA A 53 1.73 -27.85 -33.06
N GLY A 54 1.99 -28.95 -32.34
CA GLY A 54 2.09 -28.93 -30.88
C GLY A 54 3.19 -28.02 -30.33
N VAL A 55 4.34 -27.90 -31.01
CA VAL A 55 5.42 -26.97 -30.62
C VAL A 55 5.04 -25.51 -30.89
N THR A 56 4.33 -25.24 -32.00
CA THR A 56 3.87 -23.89 -32.35
C THR A 56 2.87 -23.36 -31.33
N ASP A 57 2.01 -24.24 -30.79
CA ASP A 57 1.05 -23.91 -29.75
C ASP A 57 1.68 -23.61 -28.38
N LEU A 58 2.92 -24.08 -28.13
CA LEU A 58 3.65 -23.82 -26.87
C LEU A 58 4.33 -22.46 -26.83
N VAL A 59 4.67 -21.88 -27.98
CA VAL A 59 5.38 -20.59 -28.04
C VAL A 59 4.59 -19.46 -27.37
N PRO A 60 3.28 -19.25 -27.66
CA PRO A 60 2.49 -18.21 -26.98
C PRO A 60 2.38 -18.42 -25.46
N VAL A 61 2.35 -19.68 -25.01
CA VAL A 61 2.29 -20.02 -23.58
C VAL A 61 3.60 -19.63 -22.89
N LEU A 62 4.74 -19.91 -23.51
CA LEU A 62 6.06 -19.52 -22.99
C LEU A 62 6.25 -18.01 -23.00
N GLU A 63 5.75 -17.30 -24.03
CA GLU A 63 5.76 -15.83 -24.08
C GLU A 63 4.90 -15.21 -22.97
N ALA A 64 3.72 -15.79 -22.70
CA ALA A 64 2.86 -15.33 -21.61
C ALA A 64 3.50 -15.58 -20.23
N ILE A 65 4.13 -16.74 -20.03
CA ILE A 65 4.87 -17.05 -18.79
C ILE A 65 6.07 -16.11 -18.62
N LEU A 66 6.84 -15.86 -19.69
CA LEU A 66 7.99 -14.97 -19.65
C LEU A 66 7.57 -13.53 -19.34
N THR A 67 6.52 -13.03 -19.99
CA THR A 67 5.96 -11.70 -19.74
C THR A 67 5.55 -11.56 -18.27
N ARG A 68 4.78 -12.52 -17.75
CA ARG A 68 4.40 -12.52 -16.33
C ARG A 68 5.59 -12.61 -15.39
N SER A 69 6.61 -13.39 -15.73
CA SER A 69 7.85 -13.48 -14.94
C SER A 69 8.66 -12.19 -14.94
N ILE A 70 8.63 -11.41 -16.02
CA ILE A 70 9.28 -10.10 -16.09
C ILE A 70 8.50 -9.09 -15.24
N GLU A 71 7.17 -9.05 -15.38
CA GLU A 71 6.29 -8.19 -14.56
C GLU A 71 6.46 -8.47 -13.06
N ASP A 72 6.48 -9.74 -12.65
CA ASP A 72 6.70 -10.13 -11.26
C ASP A 72 8.10 -9.68 -10.78
N ARG A 73 9.15 -9.80 -11.62
CA ARG A 73 10.50 -9.34 -11.28
C ARG A 73 10.57 -7.84 -11.09
N ASP A 74 9.93 -7.07 -11.97
CA ASP A 74 9.91 -5.61 -11.89
C ASP A 74 9.16 -5.15 -10.62
N LEU A 75 8.03 -5.79 -10.31
CA LEU A 75 7.29 -5.57 -9.06
C LEU A 75 8.18 -5.87 -7.85
N THR A 76 8.90 -6.99 -7.86
CA THR A 76 9.76 -7.40 -6.74
C THR A 76 10.95 -6.44 -6.58
N ALA A 77 11.55 -5.99 -7.69
CA ALA A 77 12.64 -5.02 -7.69
C ALA A 77 12.19 -3.67 -7.12
N ALA A 78 10.98 -3.20 -7.48
CA ALA A 78 10.39 -2.01 -6.92
C ALA A 78 10.17 -2.13 -5.39
N GLN A 79 9.63 -3.26 -4.92
CA GLN A 79 9.45 -3.51 -3.49
C GLN A 79 10.78 -3.53 -2.72
N PHE A 80 11.82 -4.17 -3.27
CA PHE A 80 13.14 -4.17 -2.65
C PHE A 80 13.77 -2.78 -2.60
N ALA A 81 13.57 -1.96 -3.63
CA ALA A 81 14.04 -0.57 -3.63
C ALA A 81 13.36 0.24 -2.52
N THR A 82 12.04 0.08 -2.32
CA THR A 82 11.31 0.72 -1.22
C THR A 82 11.83 0.27 0.15
N ILE A 83 12.00 -1.05 0.36
CA ILE A 83 12.56 -1.59 1.61
C ILE A 83 13.97 -1.05 1.88
N ALA A 84 14.82 -0.99 0.85
CA ALA A 84 16.16 -0.43 0.97
C ALA A 84 16.13 1.07 1.32
N GLY A 85 15.19 1.84 0.73
CA GLY A 85 14.96 3.25 1.06
C GLY A 85 14.55 3.44 2.52
N ILE A 86 13.63 2.61 3.02
CA ILE A 86 13.20 2.61 4.43
C ILE A 86 14.38 2.27 5.35
N ALA A 87 15.14 1.23 5.03
CA ALA A 87 16.30 0.81 5.83
C ALA A 87 17.39 1.90 5.86
N ALA A 88 17.67 2.54 4.72
CA ALA A 88 18.62 3.64 4.62
C ALA A 88 18.15 4.85 5.44
N PHE A 89 16.86 5.18 5.38
CA PHE A 89 16.27 6.24 6.20
C PHE A 89 16.37 5.92 7.69
N ALA A 90 15.98 4.71 8.12
CA ALA A 90 16.07 4.28 9.50
C ALA A 90 17.52 4.32 10.03
N HIS A 91 18.48 3.92 9.19
CA HIS A 91 19.90 4.02 9.52
C HIS A 91 20.36 5.48 9.64
N ALA A 92 19.94 6.36 8.73
CA ALA A 92 20.25 7.78 8.81
C ALA A 92 19.64 8.43 10.07
N ALA A 93 18.39 8.11 10.40
CA ALA A 93 17.72 8.57 11.61
C ALA A 93 18.43 8.09 12.89
N ALA A 94 18.85 6.83 12.93
CA ALA A 94 19.62 6.27 14.04
C ALA A 94 20.98 6.98 14.23
N ASN A 95 21.57 7.50 13.14
CA ASN A 95 22.80 8.29 13.17
C ASN A 95 22.57 9.79 13.42
N GLY A 96 21.35 10.20 13.79
CA GLY A 96 21.02 11.57 14.17
C GLY A 96 20.56 12.48 13.03
N ASN A 97 20.26 11.93 11.85
CA ASN A 97 19.63 12.71 10.79
C ASN A 97 18.13 12.89 11.07
N LEU A 98 17.68 14.14 11.17
CA LEU A 98 16.29 14.51 11.45
C LEU A 98 15.47 14.82 10.19
N ALA A 99 15.97 14.43 9.01
CA ALA A 99 15.23 14.61 7.76
C ALA A 99 13.87 13.88 7.83
N SER A 100 12.81 14.52 7.31
CA SER A 100 11.50 13.89 7.20
C SER A 100 11.52 12.73 6.19
N LEU A 101 10.68 11.72 6.43
CA LEU A 101 10.54 10.59 5.52
C LEU A 101 10.03 11.08 4.15
N PRO A 102 10.62 10.64 3.02
CA PRO A 102 10.10 10.94 1.69
C PRO A 102 8.62 10.54 1.56
N VAL A 103 7.81 11.38 0.91
CA VAL A 103 6.34 11.23 0.87
C VAL A 103 5.90 9.94 0.17
N ASP A 104 6.59 9.56 -0.89
CA ASP A 104 6.41 8.31 -1.63
C ASP A 104 6.64 7.07 -0.77
N VAL A 105 7.61 7.14 0.15
CA VAL A 105 7.87 6.09 1.13
C VAL A 105 6.84 6.16 2.27
N ALA A 106 6.47 7.35 2.73
CA ALA A 106 5.52 7.53 3.83
C ALA A 106 4.09 7.04 3.51
N ASP A 107 3.67 7.15 2.25
CA ASP A 107 2.37 6.67 1.78
C ASP A 107 2.42 5.21 1.24
N ASP A 108 3.54 4.49 1.44
CA ASP A 108 3.64 3.09 1.04
C ASP A 108 2.68 2.19 1.85
N PRO A 109 1.83 1.38 1.19
CA PRO A 109 0.86 0.51 1.86
C PRO A 109 1.48 -0.53 2.81
N MET A 110 2.72 -0.99 2.55
CA MET A 110 3.41 -1.93 3.44
C MET A 110 3.84 -1.24 4.74
N LEU A 111 4.32 0.01 4.65
CA LEU A 111 4.67 0.79 5.83
C LEU A 111 3.45 1.12 6.67
N GLU A 112 2.34 1.49 6.06
CA GLU A 112 1.07 1.70 6.77
C GLU A 112 0.63 0.42 7.50
N ARG A 113 0.66 -0.74 6.83
CA ARG A 113 0.33 -2.03 7.47
C ARG A 113 1.27 -2.41 8.61
N PHE A 114 2.56 -2.14 8.43
CA PHE A 114 3.55 -2.37 9.49
C PHE A 114 3.29 -1.45 10.69
N ALA A 115 3.03 -0.16 10.45
CA ALA A 115 2.73 0.82 11.48
C ALA A 115 1.45 0.44 12.26
N LEU A 116 0.41 0.00 11.55
CA LEU A 116 -0.83 -0.46 12.15
C LEU A 116 -0.64 -1.70 13.05
N THR A 117 0.38 -2.53 12.83
CA THR A 117 0.60 -3.74 13.65
C THR A 117 1.64 -3.55 14.74
N GLN A 118 2.25 -2.37 14.85
CA GLN A 118 3.25 -2.11 15.89
C GLN A 118 2.67 -2.26 17.31
N PRO A 119 3.47 -2.75 18.27
CA PRO A 119 3.10 -2.74 19.67
C PRO A 119 3.02 -1.30 20.19
N ALA A 120 2.25 -1.11 21.28
CA ALA A 120 2.17 0.18 21.95
C ALA A 120 3.55 0.63 22.46
N ASP A 121 3.88 1.89 22.21
CA ASP A 121 5.06 2.51 22.83
C ASP A 121 4.83 2.63 24.35
N ARG A 122 5.72 2.00 25.12
CA ARG A 122 5.67 1.97 26.58
C ARG A 122 6.51 3.06 27.22
N MET A 123 7.37 3.74 26.45
CA MET A 123 8.32 4.74 26.96
C MET A 123 8.12 6.12 26.34
N ALA A 124 6.98 6.36 25.68
CA ALA A 124 6.67 7.63 25.04
C ALA A 124 6.78 8.80 26.04
N GLN A 125 7.56 9.81 25.67
CA GLN A 125 7.70 11.06 26.44
C GLN A 125 6.72 12.13 25.97
N ASP A 126 6.10 11.92 24.80
CA ASP A 126 5.11 12.84 24.24
C ASP A 126 3.90 12.91 25.17
N ARG A 127 3.53 14.12 25.58
CA ARG A 127 2.44 14.34 26.53
C ARG A 127 1.13 13.68 26.08
N VAL A 128 0.78 13.85 24.80
CA VAL A 128 -0.44 13.29 24.20
C VAL A 128 -0.49 11.76 24.40
N MET A 129 0.65 11.09 24.31
CA MET A 129 0.74 9.64 24.53
C MET A 129 0.57 9.26 25.99
N VAL A 130 1.09 10.08 26.91
CA VAL A 130 0.94 9.89 28.36
C VAL A 130 -0.52 10.09 28.78
N ASP A 131 -1.11 11.22 28.37
CA ASP A 131 -2.50 11.57 28.67
C ASP A 131 -3.46 10.50 28.09
N TRP A 132 -3.16 9.99 26.88
CA TRP A 132 -3.94 8.89 26.30
C TRP A 132 -3.77 7.55 27.05
N HIS A 133 -2.56 7.20 27.50
CA HIS A 133 -2.34 6.00 28.32
C HIS A 133 -3.17 6.05 29.62
N GLU A 134 -3.25 7.22 30.26
CA GLU A 134 -4.05 7.41 31.48
C GLU A 134 -5.55 7.32 31.17
N ALA A 135 -6.02 8.03 30.14
CA ALA A 135 -7.43 7.99 29.73
C ALA A 135 -7.87 6.57 29.33
N ALA A 136 -7.05 5.85 28.54
CA ALA A 136 -7.35 4.50 28.06
C ALA A 136 -7.48 3.48 29.21
N ARG A 137 -6.66 3.60 30.26
CA ARG A 137 -6.76 2.74 31.45
C ARG A 137 -8.08 2.92 32.19
N SER A 138 -8.58 4.16 32.25
CA SER A 138 -9.85 4.46 32.93
C SER A 138 -11.09 4.10 32.08
N ALA A 139 -10.94 4.03 30.75
CA ALA A 139 -12.02 3.72 29.82
C ALA A 139 -12.56 2.30 29.96
N ARG A 140 -13.83 2.08 29.61
CA ARG A 140 -14.43 0.73 29.58
C ARG A 140 -14.03 -0.03 28.32
N SER A 141 -14.00 -1.37 28.37
CA SER A 141 -13.58 -2.18 27.21
C SER A 141 -14.45 -1.95 25.96
N ALA A 142 -15.76 -1.76 26.11
CA ALA A 142 -16.66 -1.46 24.99
C ALA A 142 -16.37 -0.08 24.37
N GLU A 143 -15.99 0.89 25.20
CA GLU A 143 -15.61 2.24 24.76
C GLU A 143 -14.28 2.22 24.02
N LEU A 144 -13.28 1.48 24.53
CA LEU A 144 -12.01 1.27 23.83
C LEU A 144 -12.20 0.61 22.47
N GLN A 145 -13.10 -0.37 22.33
CA GLN A 145 -13.41 -0.97 21.03
C GLN A 145 -14.02 0.03 20.05
N ALA A 146 -14.95 0.87 20.51
CA ALA A 146 -15.54 1.92 19.69
C ALA A 146 -14.50 2.98 19.27
N LEU A 147 -13.61 3.36 20.20
CA LEU A 147 -12.53 4.30 19.93
C LEU A 147 -11.50 3.72 18.97
N LEU A 148 -11.13 2.44 19.10
CA LEU A 148 -10.22 1.79 18.17
C LEU A 148 -10.82 1.72 16.76
N ALA A 149 -12.11 1.40 16.64
CA ALA A 149 -12.80 1.41 15.36
C ALA A 149 -12.77 2.81 14.71
N ARG A 150 -12.92 3.87 15.52
CA ARG A 150 -12.80 5.26 15.05
C ARG A 150 -11.36 5.63 14.70
N GLN A 151 -10.36 5.18 15.46
CA GLN A 151 -8.93 5.36 15.17
C GLN A 151 -8.48 4.57 13.92
N TYR A 152 -9.31 3.68 13.40
CA TYR A 152 -9.09 3.04 12.11
C TYR A 152 -9.84 3.72 10.96
N GLN A 153 -10.69 4.71 11.25
CA GLN A 153 -11.35 5.46 10.19
C GLN A 153 -10.37 6.46 9.56
N PRO A 154 -10.32 6.54 8.22
CA PRO A 154 -9.54 7.57 7.54
C PRO A 154 -10.06 8.97 7.84
N SER A 155 -9.15 9.93 8.04
CA SER A 155 -9.52 11.35 8.10
C SER A 155 -9.23 12.07 6.79
N PRO A 156 -10.17 12.88 6.28
CA PRO A 156 -9.98 13.69 5.07
C PRO A 156 -8.98 14.85 5.27
N THR A 157 -8.65 15.19 6.52
CA THR A 157 -7.72 16.29 6.88
C THR A 157 -6.39 15.79 7.45
N ASP A 158 -6.12 14.49 7.37
CA ASP A 158 -4.87 13.92 7.88
C ASP A 158 -3.61 14.43 7.17
N THR A 159 -2.62 14.79 7.98
CA THR A 159 -1.22 14.89 7.58
C THR A 159 -0.50 13.57 7.88
N PRO A 160 0.69 13.31 7.31
CA PRO A 160 1.51 12.16 7.66
C PRO A 160 1.79 12.07 9.18
N GLU A 161 2.06 13.21 9.82
CA GLU A 161 2.39 13.29 11.25
C GLU A 161 1.17 12.93 12.13
N THR A 162 -0.02 13.47 11.81
CA THR A 162 -1.25 13.13 12.56
C THR A 162 -1.63 11.67 12.37
N ARG A 163 -1.35 11.10 11.19
CA ARG A 163 -1.60 9.69 10.90
C ARG A 163 -0.68 8.77 11.71
N VAL A 164 0.61 9.09 11.81
CA VAL A 164 1.56 8.35 12.67
C VAL A 164 1.11 8.42 14.13
N LEU A 165 0.70 9.60 14.61
CA LEU A 165 0.16 9.74 15.95
C LEU A 165 -1.09 8.87 16.15
N ARG A 166 -2.01 8.83 15.18
CA ARG A 166 -3.18 7.92 15.21
C ARG A 166 -2.77 6.47 15.43
N TYR A 167 -1.77 5.99 14.68
CA TYR A 167 -1.29 4.61 14.80
C TYR A 167 -0.74 4.32 16.18
N LYS A 168 0.02 5.26 16.75
CA LYS A 168 0.55 5.16 18.11
C LYS A 168 -0.58 5.09 19.16
N LEU A 169 -1.59 5.97 19.05
CA LEU A 169 -2.76 5.95 19.93
C LEU A 169 -3.56 4.64 19.79
N ALA A 170 -3.77 4.17 18.56
CA ALA A 170 -4.45 2.91 18.27
C ALA A 170 -3.71 1.70 18.84
N ALA A 171 -2.37 1.71 18.82
CA ALA A 171 -1.56 0.66 19.41
C ALA A 171 -1.75 0.59 20.93
N ILE A 172 -1.84 1.74 21.62
CA ILE A 172 -2.20 1.82 23.05
C ILE A 172 -3.59 1.22 23.29
N THR A 173 -4.58 1.67 22.52
CA THR A 173 -5.97 1.19 22.65
C THR A 173 -6.04 -0.33 22.48
N ARG A 174 -5.33 -0.88 21.49
CA ARG A 174 -5.25 -2.31 21.24
C ARG A 174 -4.59 -3.06 22.40
N ALA A 175 -3.44 -2.58 22.87
CA ALA A 175 -2.73 -3.20 23.98
C ALA A 175 -3.58 -3.23 25.27
N GLU A 176 -4.38 -2.19 25.51
CA GLU A 176 -5.32 -2.19 26.64
C GLU A 176 -6.49 -3.16 26.46
N ILE A 177 -7.06 -3.28 25.25
CA ILE A 177 -8.10 -4.28 24.97
C ILE A 177 -7.55 -5.70 25.18
N GLU A 178 -6.36 -5.98 24.63
CA GLU A 178 -5.67 -7.28 24.76
C GLU A 178 -5.29 -7.58 26.21
N GLY A 179 -4.78 -6.58 26.94
CA GLY A 179 -4.43 -6.70 28.36
C GLY A 179 -5.62 -7.07 29.25
N ARG A 180 -6.83 -6.76 28.80
CA ARG A 180 -8.10 -7.13 29.46
C ARG A 180 -8.67 -8.47 29.00
N GLY A 181 -7.95 -9.19 28.14
CA GLY A 181 -8.35 -10.49 27.59
C GLY A 181 -9.43 -10.41 26.50
N ALA A 182 -9.67 -9.22 25.93
CA ALA A 182 -10.58 -9.04 24.81
C ALA A 182 -9.84 -9.08 23.48
N ILE A 183 -10.54 -9.46 22.41
CA ILE A 183 -9.98 -9.50 21.06
C ILE A 183 -10.21 -8.13 20.40
N PRO A 184 -9.15 -7.41 19.99
CA PRO A 184 -9.30 -6.15 19.31
C PRO A 184 -9.84 -6.34 17.88
N PRO A 185 -10.54 -5.34 17.31
CA PRO A 185 -10.92 -5.35 15.91
C PRO A 185 -9.69 -5.44 15.00
N THR A 186 -9.85 -6.17 13.89
CA THR A 186 -8.82 -6.31 12.86
C THR A 186 -8.49 -4.96 12.25
N PRO A 187 -7.19 -4.60 12.09
CA PRO A 187 -6.81 -3.37 11.42
C PRO A 187 -7.28 -3.35 9.96
N PRO A 188 -7.68 -2.19 9.43
CA PRO A 188 -8.10 -2.06 8.03
C PRO A 188 -6.90 -2.21 7.09
N ALA A 189 -7.19 -2.40 5.80
CA ALA A 189 -6.15 -2.50 4.78
C ALA A 189 -5.41 -1.17 4.54
N SER A 190 -6.07 -0.04 4.80
CA SER A 190 -5.54 1.32 4.75
C SER A 190 -6.40 2.26 5.58
N THR A 191 -5.80 3.33 6.10
CA THR A 191 -6.42 4.45 6.81
C THR A 191 -6.30 5.76 6.03
N VAL A 192 -5.92 5.69 4.74
CA VAL A 192 -5.87 6.86 3.84
C VAL A 192 -7.27 7.19 3.34
N ALA A 193 -7.68 8.45 3.51
CA ALA A 193 -9.00 8.89 3.08
C ALA A 193 -9.08 8.96 1.55
N LYS A 194 -10.05 8.25 0.97
CA LYS A 194 -10.32 8.28 -0.47
C LYS A 194 -10.96 9.60 -0.92
N ASP A 195 -11.80 10.17 -0.06
CA ASP A 195 -12.42 11.48 -0.28
C ASP A 195 -11.72 12.52 0.59
N ARG A 196 -11.07 13.48 -0.06
CA ARG A 196 -10.40 14.63 0.55
C ARG A 196 -10.94 15.94 0.00
N SER A 197 -12.18 15.93 -0.49
CA SER A 197 -12.85 17.12 -1.00
C SER A 197 -13.08 18.15 0.11
N GLY A 198 -13.18 19.43 -0.26
CA GLY A 198 -13.49 20.51 0.68
C GLY A 198 -14.70 20.21 1.58
N PRO A 199 -15.84 19.74 1.05
CA PRO A 199 -17.00 19.38 1.88
C PRO A 199 -16.72 18.27 2.92
N ALA A 200 -15.91 17.27 2.56
CA ALA A 200 -15.52 16.22 3.50
C ALA A 200 -14.62 16.75 4.62
N GLN A 201 -13.68 17.64 4.25
CA GLN A 201 -12.79 18.32 5.20
C GLN A 201 -13.55 19.26 6.13
N ASP A 202 -14.54 20.00 5.61
CA ASP A 202 -15.39 20.91 6.38
C ASP A 202 -16.25 20.14 7.39
N ALA A 203 -16.91 19.07 6.95
CA ALA A 203 -17.73 18.21 7.81
C ALA A 203 -16.91 17.58 8.95
N TRP A 204 -15.67 17.17 8.64
CA TRP A 204 -14.76 16.64 9.65
C TRP A 204 -14.27 17.71 10.62
N SER A 205 -13.92 18.90 10.12
CA SER A 205 -13.50 20.03 10.95
C SER A 205 -14.60 20.49 11.91
N GLU A 206 -15.86 20.47 11.47
CA GLU A 206 -17.01 20.74 12.33
C GLU A 206 -17.19 19.63 13.39
N HIS A 207 -16.96 18.37 13.03
CA HIS A 207 -16.98 17.25 13.97
C HIS A 207 -15.92 17.39 15.07
N LEU A 208 -14.69 17.74 14.71
CA LEU A 208 -13.62 18.02 15.67
C LEU A 208 -13.96 19.20 16.59
N ALA A 209 -14.54 20.27 16.04
CA ALA A 209 -14.98 21.41 16.83
C ALA A 209 -16.12 21.04 17.80
N ARG A 210 -17.07 20.19 17.39
CA ARG A 210 -18.12 19.67 18.30
C ARG A 210 -17.52 18.84 19.43
N LEU A 211 -16.57 17.95 19.11
CA LEU A 211 -15.89 17.13 20.11
C LEU A 211 -15.13 18.00 21.12
N TRP A 212 -14.43 19.04 20.66
CA TRP A 212 -13.76 20.02 21.51
C TRP A 212 -14.74 20.79 22.42
N ARG A 213 -15.85 21.28 21.84
CA ARG A 213 -16.85 22.06 22.58
C ARG A 213 -17.64 21.24 23.60
N ALA A 214 -17.75 19.92 23.41
CA ALA A 214 -18.36 19.02 24.37
C ALA A 214 -17.58 18.93 25.70
N GLY A 215 -16.31 19.35 25.71
CA GLY A 215 -15.45 19.34 26.88
C GLY A 215 -14.66 18.04 27.04
N GLU A 216 -14.11 17.85 28.25
CA GLU A 216 -13.24 16.72 28.55
C GLU A 216 -13.98 15.39 28.38
N SER A 217 -13.43 14.53 27.53
CA SER A 217 -13.95 13.18 27.29
C SER A 217 -12.82 12.28 26.80
N ILE A 218 -12.94 10.97 27.02
CA ILE A 218 -11.95 9.99 26.54
C ILE A 218 -11.80 10.09 25.01
N ALA A 219 -12.91 10.33 24.30
CA ALA A 219 -12.91 10.52 22.85
C ALA A 219 -12.10 11.74 22.38
N LEU A 220 -11.96 12.78 23.22
CA LEU A 220 -11.15 13.96 22.94
C LEU A 220 -9.65 13.60 22.88
N PHE A 221 -9.17 12.86 23.89
CA PHE A 221 -7.77 12.41 23.98
C PHE A 221 -7.42 11.34 22.94
N ALA A 222 -8.42 10.59 22.46
CA ALA A 222 -8.25 9.58 21.43
C ALA A 222 -8.05 10.16 20.01
N GLU A 223 -8.30 11.46 19.81
CA GLU A 223 -8.29 12.12 18.51
C GLU A 223 -6.95 12.82 18.23
N PRO A 224 -6.10 12.28 17.33
CA PRO A 224 -4.75 12.81 17.08
C PRO A 224 -4.76 14.24 16.55
N GLU A 225 -5.78 14.66 15.80
CA GLU A 225 -5.85 16.01 15.24
C GLU A 225 -6.15 17.09 16.29
N LEU A 226 -6.58 16.70 17.50
CA LEU A 226 -6.83 17.61 18.63
C LEU A 226 -5.65 17.70 19.59
N ALA A 227 -4.61 16.88 19.41
CA ALA A 227 -3.41 16.85 20.24
C ALA A 227 -2.78 18.24 20.45
N GLY A 228 -2.57 19.00 19.36
CA GLY A 228 -2.00 20.34 19.43
C GLY A 228 -2.88 21.35 20.19
N SER A 229 -4.21 21.24 20.06
CA SER A 229 -5.17 22.08 20.80
C SER A 229 -5.16 21.77 22.29
N LEU A 230 -5.09 20.48 22.67
CA LEU A 230 -4.97 20.04 24.05
C LEU A 230 -3.67 20.55 24.69
N ASP A 231 -2.56 20.46 23.95
CA ASP A 231 -1.27 20.95 24.39
C ASP A 231 -1.27 22.47 24.62
N LEU A 232 -1.85 23.25 23.69
CA LEU A 232 -2.01 24.69 23.83
C LEU A 232 -2.87 25.07 25.04
N PHE A 233 -4.01 24.42 25.22
CA PHE A 233 -4.93 24.70 26.31
C PHE A 233 -4.29 24.42 27.67
N ALA A 234 -3.69 23.25 27.83
CA ALA A 234 -3.08 22.91 29.10
C ALA A 234 -1.71 23.58 29.35
N ASN A 235 -1.08 24.17 28.32
CA ASN A 235 0.03 25.11 28.53
C ASN A 235 -0.49 26.45 29.07
N ALA A 236 -1.66 26.92 28.60
CA ALA A 236 -2.29 28.13 29.12
C ALA A 236 -2.74 27.95 30.59
N GLU A 237 -3.30 26.79 30.94
CA GLU A 237 -3.65 26.46 32.33
C GLU A 237 -2.44 26.53 33.27
N ARG A 238 -1.30 25.93 32.87
CA ARG A 238 -0.06 25.95 33.67
C ARG A 238 0.62 27.32 33.72
N GLY A 239 0.50 28.10 32.66
CA GLY A 239 1.05 29.45 32.57
C GLY A 239 0.23 30.53 33.28
N GLY A 240 -0.99 30.18 33.71
CA GLY A 240 -1.92 31.03 34.43
C GLY A 240 -1.49 31.29 35.88
N GLY A 241 -0.51 32.15 36.09
CA GLY A 241 -0.21 32.70 37.41
C GLY A 241 -1.02 33.97 37.65
N GLY A 242 -1.97 33.97 38.60
CA GLY A 242 -2.75 35.14 38.94
C GLY A 242 -4.11 34.85 39.58
N ASP A 243 -4.99 35.85 39.50
CA ASP A 243 -6.39 35.80 39.94
C ASP A 243 -7.18 34.69 39.22
N GLU A 244 -7.79 33.81 40.00
CA GLU A 244 -8.45 32.58 39.52
C GLU A 244 -9.63 32.89 38.59
N ASP A 245 -10.39 33.94 38.89
CA ASP A 245 -11.52 34.39 38.07
C ASP A 245 -11.06 34.89 36.70
N ARG A 246 -9.92 35.58 36.66
CA ARG A 246 -9.33 36.07 35.42
C ARG A 246 -8.77 34.92 34.59
N LEU A 247 -8.09 33.96 35.22
CA LEU A 247 -7.59 32.76 34.55
C LEU A 247 -8.75 31.95 33.94
N SER A 248 -9.83 31.75 34.70
CA SER A 248 -11.01 31.03 34.20
C SER A 248 -11.65 31.74 33.01
N ALA A 249 -11.73 33.08 33.03
CA ALA A 249 -12.26 33.86 31.91
C ALA A 249 -11.37 33.73 30.66
N ASP A 250 -10.05 33.83 30.85
CA ASP A 250 -9.07 33.70 29.76
C ASP A 250 -9.08 32.29 29.14
N LEU A 251 -9.19 31.24 29.96
CA LEU A 251 -9.33 29.86 29.50
C LEU A 251 -10.65 29.63 28.74
N ALA A 252 -11.76 30.21 29.21
CA ALA A 252 -13.04 30.12 28.51
C ALA A 252 -13.02 30.86 27.15
N ILE A 253 -12.25 31.95 27.03
CA ILE A 253 -12.01 32.62 25.75
C ILE A 253 -11.16 31.70 24.86
N LEU A 254 -10.04 31.18 25.36
CA LEU A 254 -9.16 30.29 24.61
C LEU A 254 -9.89 29.05 24.09
N HIS A 255 -10.70 28.41 24.94
CA HIS A 255 -11.50 27.24 24.56
C HIS A 255 -12.45 27.55 23.40
N ARG A 256 -13.15 28.70 23.44
CA ARG A 256 -14.01 29.15 22.33
C ARG A 256 -13.20 29.43 21.06
N THR A 257 -12.10 30.17 21.18
CA THR A 257 -11.24 30.52 20.02
C THR A 257 -10.66 29.28 19.35
N LEU A 258 -10.21 28.29 20.12
CA LEU A 258 -9.73 27.01 19.58
C LEU A 258 -10.86 26.26 18.88
N GLY A 259 -12.07 26.22 19.47
CA GLY A 259 -13.24 25.62 18.85
C GLY A 259 -13.60 26.25 17.49
N ASP A 260 -13.54 27.58 17.40
CA ASP A 260 -13.83 28.30 16.14
C ASP A 260 -12.75 28.07 15.09
N ARG A 261 -11.47 28.03 15.49
CA ARG A 261 -10.35 27.73 14.60
C ARG A 261 -10.38 26.28 14.09
N LEU A 262 -10.80 25.33 14.92
CA LEU A 262 -11.03 23.95 14.51
C LEU A 262 -12.16 23.87 13.48
N ALA A 263 -13.26 24.59 13.72
CA ALA A 263 -14.42 24.61 12.80
C ALA A 263 -14.06 25.20 11.43
N SER A 264 -13.11 26.15 11.37
CA SER A 264 -12.59 26.71 10.12
C SER A 264 -11.49 25.86 9.47
N GLY A 265 -11.24 24.63 9.93
CA GLY A 265 -10.25 23.72 9.38
C GLY A 265 -8.82 23.89 9.90
N GLY A 266 -8.58 24.77 10.87
CA GLY A 266 -7.26 24.93 11.48
C GLY A 266 -6.86 23.74 12.35
N ARG A 267 -5.56 23.43 12.42
CA ARG A 267 -4.95 22.48 13.36
C ARG A 267 -3.89 23.19 14.19
N PRO A 268 -4.30 23.93 15.23
CA PRO A 268 -3.36 24.74 16.00
C PRO A 268 -2.42 23.84 16.79
N SER A 269 -1.12 24.10 16.70
CA SER A 269 -0.07 23.43 17.46
C SER A 269 0.80 24.44 18.21
N ILE A 270 1.49 24.00 19.26
CA ILE A 270 2.50 24.81 19.96
C ILE A 270 3.61 25.27 19.00
N ALA A 271 3.95 24.45 18.00
CA ALA A 271 4.93 24.83 16.97
C ALA A 271 4.49 26.03 16.12
N ASP A 272 3.18 26.24 15.99
CA ASP A 272 2.56 27.35 15.23
C ASP A 272 2.20 28.54 16.12
N ALA A 273 2.39 28.44 17.44
CA ALA A 273 2.14 29.55 18.33
C ALA A 273 3.17 30.65 18.03
N PRO A 274 2.75 31.86 17.62
CA PRO A 274 3.69 32.96 17.52
C PRO A 274 4.35 33.12 18.90
N LEU A 275 5.69 33.07 18.92
CA LEU A 275 6.51 33.54 20.04
C LEU A 275 5.80 34.77 20.59
N ARG A 276 5.25 34.66 21.80
CA ARG A 276 4.47 35.72 22.46
C ARG A 276 5.11 37.05 22.09
N ALA A 277 4.36 37.91 21.41
CA ALA A 277 4.74 39.30 21.25
C ALA A 277 5.16 39.79 22.63
N SER A 278 6.45 40.01 22.80
CA SER A 278 7.00 40.70 23.95
C SER A 278 6.16 41.94 24.08
N HIS A 279 5.39 41.99 25.16
CA HIS A 279 4.66 43.17 25.57
C HIS A 279 5.74 44.22 25.84
N GLU A 280 6.16 44.95 24.81
CA GLU A 280 6.89 46.19 24.98
C GLU A 280 5.93 47.11 25.74
N PRO A 281 6.23 47.47 27.00
CA PRO A 281 5.47 48.51 27.64
C PRO A 281 5.69 49.77 26.80
N ALA A 282 4.61 50.30 26.24
CA ALA A 282 4.59 51.58 25.56
C ALA A 282 5.20 52.62 26.50
N SER A 283 6.47 52.95 26.27
CA SER A 283 7.08 54.12 26.87
C SER A 283 6.59 55.31 26.07
N GLU A 284 5.45 55.86 26.48
CA GLU A 284 5.08 57.22 26.15
C GLU A 284 6.20 58.14 26.65
N ILE A 285 7.12 58.50 25.76
CA ILE A 285 8.02 59.63 25.97
C ILE A 285 7.17 60.89 25.81
N GLN A 286 6.69 61.39 26.95
CA GLN A 286 6.08 62.70 27.08
C GLN A 286 7.11 63.77 26.66
N PRO A 287 6.82 64.64 25.67
CA PRO A 287 7.72 65.72 25.34
C PRO A 287 7.67 66.77 26.46
N ASP A 288 8.78 66.88 27.16
CA ASP A 288 9.03 67.89 28.19
C ASP A 288 8.85 69.29 27.58
N ARG A 289 7.82 70.00 28.04
CA ARG A 289 7.74 71.46 27.87
C ARG A 289 8.73 72.07 28.85
N GLN A 290 9.86 72.57 28.37
CA GLN A 290 10.55 73.74 28.92
C GLN A 290 11.72 74.21 28.04
N ARG A 291 11.45 75.20 27.17
CA ARG A 291 12.04 76.55 27.18
C ARG A 291 11.52 77.39 26.02
#